data_AF-A0A973B0V5-F1
#
_entry.id   AF-A0A973B0V5-F1
#
_cell.length_a   1.000
_cell.length_b   1.000
_cell.length_c   1.000
_cell.angle_alpha   90.00
_cell.angle_beta   90.00
_cell.angle_gamma   90.00
#
_symmetry.space_group_name_H-M   'P 1'
#
loop_
_entity.id
_entity.type
_entity.pdbx_description
1 polymer ?
#
loop_
_entity_poly.entity_id
_entity_poly.type
_entity_poly.pdbx_seq_one_letter_code
_entity_poly.pdbx_strand_id
1 'polypeptide(L)' 'MDMSTSLGAMHLDAPVLTASGCAASGRELDEYFDITHLGAIVTKSIMLQPRAGRPTPR' A
#
# COMPACT_ATOMS: atom_id res chain seq x y z
N MET A 1 14.42 -17.53 4.65
CA MET A 1 14.67 -17.14 3.26
C MET A 1 14.80 -15.63 3.27
N ASP A 2 15.80 -15.09 2.58
CA ASP A 2 15.94 -13.64 2.44
C ASP A 2 14.94 -13.14 1.39
N MET A 3 14.11 -12.17 1.76
CA MET A 3 13.08 -11.57 0.91
C MET A 3 13.46 -10.15 0.47
N SER A 4 14.58 -9.61 0.93
CA SER A 4 14.96 -8.24 0.63
C SER A 4 15.21 -8.03 -0.88
N THR A 5 14.94 -6.83 -1.37
CA THR A 5 15.16 -6.47 -2.77
C THR A 5 15.44 -4.97 -2.93
N SER A 6 15.86 -4.57 -4.12
CA SER A 6 16.08 -3.17 -4.47
C SER A 6 15.19 -2.78 -5.65
N LEU A 7 14.51 -1.64 -5.54
CA LEU A 7 13.71 -1.03 -6.60
C LEU A 7 14.24 0.39 -6.86
N GLY A 8 15.03 0.54 -7.94
CA GLY A 8 15.76 1.78 -8.19
C GLY A 8 16.72 2.08 -7.04
N ALA A 9 16.56 3.23 -6.39
CA ALA A 9 17.37 3.63 -5.23
C ALA A 9 16.79 3.17 -3.88
N MET A 10 15.61 2.53 -3.86
CA MET A 10 14.96 2.08 -2.64
C MET A 10 15.36 0.65 -2.29
N HIS A 11 15.69 0.41 -1.02
CA HIS A 11 15.79 -0.92 -0.45
C HIS A 11 14.47 -1.30 0.21
N LEU A 12 14.01 -2.52 -0.02
CA LEU A 12 12.77 -3.06 0.52
C LEU A 12 13.06 -4.35 1.27
N ASP A 13 12.50 -4.51 2.46
CA ASP A 13 12.67 -5.72 3.27
C ASP A 13 11.93 -6.94 2.67
N ALA A 14 10.96 -6.69 1.79
CA ALA A 14 10.23 -7.70 1.02
C ALA A 14 9.82 -7.17 -0.37
N PRO A 15 9.62 -8.04 -1.39
CA PRO A 15 9.26 -7.63 -2.75
C PRO A 15 7.73 -7.53 -2.92
N VAL A 16 6.97 -7.54 -1.82
CA VAL A 16 5.50 -7.54 -1.82
C VAL A 16 5.00 -6.18 -1.38
N LEU A 17 4.20 -5.55 -2.24
CA LEU A 17 3.58 -4.25 -1.98
C LEU A 17 2.08 -4.33 -2.23
N THR A 18 1.30 -3.53 -1.52
CA THR A 18 -0.14 -3.41 -1.81
C THR A 18 -0.37 -2.67 -3.12
N ALA A 19 -1.41 -3.02 -3.89
CA ALA A 19 -1.83 -2.20 -5.01
C ALA A 19 -2.50 -0.90 -4.54
N SER A 20 -2.31 0.20 -5.28
CA SER A 20 -2.90 1.50 -4.94
C SER A 20 -4.43 1.42 -4.85
N GLY A 21 -4.98 1.94 -3.75
CA GLY A 21 -6.44 1.98 -3.53
C GLY A 21 -7.04 0.65 -3.05
N CYS A 22 -6.24 -0.41 -2.88
CA CYS A 22 -6.70 -1.70 -2.36
C CYS A 22 -6.47 -1.88 -0.86
N ALA A 23 -5.67 -1.01 -0.23
CA ALA A 23 -5.28 -1.13 1.17
C ALA A 23 -5.38 0.18 1.96
N ALA A 24 -6.09 1.20 1.43
CA ALA A 24 -6.16 2.55 2.04
C ALA A 24 -4.77 3.07 2.49
N SER A 25 -4.53 3.17 3.80
CA SER A 25 -3.22 3.49 4.41
C SER A 25 -2.61 2.32 5.20
N GLY A 26 -3.14 1.10 5.05
CA GLY A 26 -2.69 -0.13 5.70
C GLY A 26 -3.20 -0.36 7.11
N ARG A 27 -3.81 0.66 7.73
CA ARG A 27 -4.31 0.60 9.11
C ARG A 27 -5.33 -0.52 9.31
N GLU A 28 -6.23 -0.72 8.34
CA GLU A 28 -7.23 -1.79 8.41
C GLU A 28 -6.64 -3.18 8.18
N LEU A 29 -5.49 -3.30 7.50
CA LEU A 29 -4.82 -4.59 7.28
C LEU A 29 -4.04 -5.04 8.51
N ASP A 30 -3.54 -4.10 9.32
CA ASP A 30 -2.77 -4.37 10.55
C ASP A 30 -3.57 -5.12 11.62
N GLU A 31 -4.90 -5.11 11.51
CA GLU A 31 -5.78 -5.92 12.35
C GLU A 31 -5.72 -7.43 12.01
N TYR A 32 -5.23 -7.79 10.82
CA TYR A 32 -5.21 -9.18 10.32
C TYR A 32 -3.81 -9.79 10.31
N PHE A 33 -2.76 -8.98 10.11
CA PHE A 33 -1.35 -9.39 10.17
C PHE A 33 -0.44 -8.18 10.34
N ASP A 34 0.78 -8.40 10.83
CA ASP A 34 1.79 -7.34 10.97
C ASP A 34 2.19 -6.78 9.60
N ILE A 35 1.76 -5.54 9.31
CA ILE A 35 2.00 -4.90 8.01
C ILE A 35 3.48 -4.59 7.76
N THR A 36 4.34 -4.64 8.78
CA THR A 36 5.78 -4.42 8.62
C THR A 36 6.48 -5.53 7.83
N HIS A 37 5.81 -6.68 7.64
CA HIS A 37 6.29 -7.74 6.77
C HIS A 37 6.13 -7.42 5.27
N LEU A 38 5.36 -6.38 4.91
CA LEU A 38 5.27 -5.89 3.54
C LEU A 38 6.44 -4.96 3.24
N GLY A 39 6.90 -4.95 1.98
CA GLY A 39 7.95 -4.03 1.56
C GLY A 39 7.47 -2.58 1.55
N ALA A 40 6.21 -2.34 1.17
CA ALA A 40 5.58 -1.03 1.26
C ALA A 40 4.05 -1.11 1.12
N ILE A 41 3.38 -0.06 1.58
CA ILE A 41 1.96 0.20 1.29
C ILE A 41 1.88 1.29 0.23
N VAL A 42 1.25 0.97 -0.91
CA VAL A 42 0.95 1.97 -1.94
C VAL A 42 -0.41 2.58 -1.63
N THR A 43 -0.41 3.82 -1.16
CA THR A 43 -1.64 4.55 -0.83
C THR A 43 -2.50 4.78 -2.06
N LYS A 44 -3.78 5.07 -1.85
CA LYS A 44 -4.67 5.59 -2.91
C LYS A 44 -4.08 6.86 -3.53
N SER A 45 -4.35 7.09 -4.82
CA SER A 45 -3.99 8.33 -5.51
C SER A 45 -4.46 9.57 -4.73
N ILE A 46 -3.53 10.48 -4.45
CA ILE A 46 -3.78 11.75 -3.75
C ILE A 46 -4.07 12.83 -4.80
N MET A 47 -5.11 13.64 -4.54
CA MET A 47 -5.54 14.75 -5.39
C MET A 47 -5.37 16.06 -4.62
N LEU A 48 -5.04 17.15 -5.31
CA LEU A 48 -4.85 18.47 -4.68
C LEU A 48 -6.13 18.94 -3.94
N GLN A 49 -7.29 18.67 -4.53
CA GLN A 49 -8.59 18.99 -3.95
C GLN A 49 -9.31 17.72 -3.50
N PRO A 50 -10.05 17.75 -2.38
CA PRO A 50 -10.84 16.61 -1.92
C PRO A 50 -11.84 16.14 -2.99
N ARG A 51 -12.03 14.81 -3.10
CA ARG A 51 -13.00 14.19 -4.02
C ARG A 51 -13.77 13.08 -3.30
N ALA A 52 -15.10 13.18 -3.32
CA ALA A 52 -15.98 12.13 -2.77
C ALA A 52 -15.92 10.81 -3.55
N GLY A 53 -15.39 10.84 -4.78
CA GLY A 53 -15.49 9.74 -5.73
C GLY A 53 -16.72 9.90 -6.62
N ARG A 54 -17.00 8.85 -7.39
CA ARG A 54 -18.06 8.75 -8.41
C ARG A 54 -19.42 8.45 -7.64
N PRO A 55 -20.58 8.01 -8.17
CA PRO A 55 -21.72 7.52 -7.33
C PRO A 55 -21.76 5.97 -7.20
N THR A 56 -22.39 5.39 -6.18
CA THR A 56 -22.58 3.92 -6.07
C THR A 56 -23.69 3.43 -7.02
N PRO A 57 -23.64 2.18 -7.55
CA PRO A 57 -22.59 1.17 -7.36
C PRO A 57 -21.32 1.46 -8.18
N ARG A 58 -20.19 0.87 -7.76
CA ARG A 58 -18.87 0.99 -8.41
C ARG A 58 -18.32 -0.35 -8.80
#